data_AF-A0AAW0E5I6-F1
#
_entry.id   AF-A0AAW0E5I6-F1
#
_cell.length_a   1.000
_cell.length_b   1.000
_cell.length_c   1.000
_cell.angle_alpha   90.00
_cell.angle_beta   90.00
_cell.angle_gamma   90.00
#
_symmetry.space_group_name_H-M   'P 1'
#
loop_
_entity.id
_entity.type
_entity.pdbx_description
1 polymer ?
#
loop_
_entity_poly.entity_id
_entity_poly.type
_entity_poly.pdbx_seq_one_letter_code
_entity_poly.pdbx_strand_id
1 'polypeptide(L)'
;MPNSHSDTESQTTLDRHIIQPEHPASATTTDLEKLPDQKEGKKRESSNVSVRVVDPRYETDDVTIVDWDIDDAENPRKRKKIIATCLVSALTFLTPLSSAMIAPAGTLIAEEFKITDDFVVNMITSVFVLAYAVGPLIIGPLSELFGRKYVGTIANIIYFGCGFARNTGQLIAFRFLSGIGGSAPFAVSGGVLGDIWTAEERGAANGLYTVGAVLGTGVGPVCGAWIAERTSWRWVVIIILLSYHRAITHEQDLVLGHKYTYAPTLLARRAAKIRVERGLPKGDLTLVRSKYENPDWKLGAFVWKSVIRPFELFIQEPIIQVIGAYMTFLYGVVYLVLTTIPNIFLVERGESLGISGLHYIAHIIGAVLAASFSMVTLDPLYRYLKGRKGGIGQPEYRIRG
;
A
#
# COMPACT_ATOMS: atom_id res chain seq x y z
N MET A 1 -11.83 -10.65 -60.64
CA MET A 1 -12.39 -11.63 -61.59
C MET A 1 -11.23 -12.25 -62.35
N PRO A 2 -11.24 -13.55 -62.69
CA PRO A 2 -11.47 -14.71 -61.82
C PRO A 2 -10.38 -15.79 -62.05
N ASN A 3 -10.26 -16.78 -61.17
CA ASN A 3 -10.45 -18.18 -61.58
C ASN A 3 -10.34 -19.14 -60.39
N SER A 4 -11.49 -19.76 -60.15
CA SER A 4 -11.75 -20.98 -59.42
C SER A 4 -11.05 -22.19 -60.05
N HIS A 5 -10.53 -23.09 -59.23
CA HIS A 5 -10.60 -24.53 -59.50
C HIS A 5 -10.85 -25.26 -58.18
N SER A 6 -11.81 -26.19 -58.25
CA SER A 6 -12.35 -27.04 -57.21
C SER A 6 -11.61 -28.39 -57.15
N ASP A 7 -11.87 -29.10 -56.05
CA ASP A 7 -11.72 -30.55 -55.82
C ASP A 7 -10.28 -31.05 -55.57
N THR A 8 -9.95 -31.84 -54.52
CA THR A 8 -10.61 -33.07 -54.08
C THR A 8 -10.12 -33.45 -52.66
N GLU A 9 -10.95 -34.21 -51.95
CA GLU A 9 -10.79 -34.79 -50.62
C GLU A 9 -9.48 -35.60 -50.39
N SER A 10 -8.97 -35.57 -49.15
CA SER A 10 -8.52 -36.79 -48.45
C SER A 10 -8.44 -36.56 -46.95
N GLN A 11 -9.16 -37.41 -46.23
CA GLN A 11 -9.27 -37.54 -44.79
C GLN A 11 -7.96 -38.10 -44.19
N THR A 12 -7.53 -37.63 -43.02
CA THR A 12 -7.23 -38.55 -41.90
C THR A 12 -7.33 -37.83 -40.55
N THR A 13 -8.26 -38.35 -39.75
CA THR A 13 -8.61 -38.09 -38.36
C THR A 13 -7.63 -38.74 -37.37
N LEU A 14 -7.57 -38.20 -36.14
CA LEU A 14 -7.46 -38.85 -34.80
C LEU A 14 -6.82 -37.81 -33.83
N ASP A 15 -7.25 -37.56 -32.60
CA ASP A 15 -8.37 -38.04 -31.79
C ASP A 15 -8.53 -37.04 -30.61
N ARG A 16 -9.76 -36.61 -30.31
CA ARG A 16 -10.12 -35.95 -29.04
C ARG A 16 -11.13 -36.85 -28.34
N HIS A 17 -10.74 -37.45 -27.22
CA HIS A 17 -11.66 -38.09 -26.28
C HIS A 17 -11.93 -37.16 -25.10
N ILE A 18 -13.16 -36.62 -25.08
CA ILE A 18 -13.81 -36.03 -23.91
C ILE A 18 -14.84 -37.07 -23.46
N ILE A 19 -14.67 -37.63 -22.26
CA ILE A 19 -15.65 -38.51 -21.62
C ILE A 19 -16.18 -37.78 -20.39
N GLN A 20 -17.47 -37.43 -20.42
CA GLN A 20 -18.29 -37.07 -19.26
C GLN A 20 -18.77 -38.37 -18.58
N PRO A 21 -18.96 -38.42 -17.25
CA PRO A 21 -19.73 -39.50 -16.63
C PRO A 21 -21.18 -39.08 -16.35
N GLU A 22 -22.10 -39.90 -16.83
CA GLU A 22 -23.54 -39.90 -16.53
C GLU A 22 -23.84 -40.42 -15.10
N HIS A 23 -24.97 -39.96 -14.56
CA HIS A 23 -25.65 -40.53 -13.39
C HIS A 23 -26.22 -41.92 -13.69
N PRO A 24 -26.37 -42.77 -12.65
CA PRO A 24 -27.65 -43.44 -12.50
C PRO A 24 -28.18 -43.45 -11.05
N ALA A 25 -29.50 -43.46 -10.95
CA ALA A 25 -30.29 -43.63 -9.73
C ALA A 25 -30.76 -45.08 -9.58
N SER A 26 -30.86 -45.54 -8.32
CA SER A 26 -32.03 -46.24 -7.72
C SER A 26 -31.73 -47.48 -6.86
N ALA A 27 -32.24 -47.41 -5.62
CA ALA A 27 -32.78 -48.45 -4.72
C ALA A 27 -31.85 -49.53 -4.10
N THR A 28 -31.78 -49.57 -2.76
CA THR A 28 -32.71 -50.37 -1.90
C THR A 28 -32.43 -50.10 -0.42
N THR A 29 -33.49 -49.90 0.36
CA THR A 29 -33.57 -49.73 1.82
C THR A 29 -33.54 -51.06 2.56
N THR A 30 -32.79 -51.21 3.67
CA THR A 30 -33.28 -51.90 4.89
C THR A 30 -32.37 -51.69 6.12
N ASP A 31 -33.06 -51.45 7.24
CA ASP A 31 -32.76 -51.77 8.64
C ASP A 31 -31.85 -50.91 9.53
N LEU A 32 -32.56 -50.09 10.32
CA LEU A 32 -32.23 -49.60 11.65
C LEU A 32 -32.26 -50.76 12.66
N GLU A 33 -31.15 -51.00 13.37
CA GLU A 33 -31.19 -51.69 14.66
C GLU A 33 -30.35 -50.95 15.71
N LYS A 34 -30.93 -50.80 16.90
CA LYS A 34 -30.44 -50.02 18.04
C LYS A 34 -29.75 -50.93 19.07
N LEU A 35 -28.56 -50.49 19.52
CA LEU A 35 -28.01 -50.53 20.91
C LEU A 35 -27.58 -51.90 21.49
N PRO A 36 -26.53 -51.97 22.38
CA PRO A 36 -26.40 -51.09 23.54
C PRO A 36 -25.01 -50.53 23.90
N ASP A 37 -25.12 -49.55 24.78
CA ASP A 37 -24.15 -48.76 25.52
C ASP A 37 -23.27 -49.62 26.44
N GLN A 38 -21.94 -49.54 26.32
CA GLN A 38 -21.02 -49.94 27.39
C GLN A 38 -19.82 -48.98 27.44
N LYS A 39 -19.75 -48.27 28.57
CA LYS A 39 -18.66 -47.39 29.01
C LYS A 39 -17.39 -48.20 29.23
N GLU A 40 -16.28 -47.77 28.64
CA GLU A 40 -14.98 -47.83 29.30
C GLU A 40 -14.03 -46.75 28.77
N GLY A 41 -13.45 -45.99 29.71
CA GLY A 41 -12.67 -44.81 29.42
C GLY A 41 -11.26 -45.12 28.93
N LYS A 42 -10.83 -44.40 27.90
CA LYS A 42 -9.42 -44.08 27.66
C LYS A 42 -9.32 -42.73 26.96
N LYS A 43 -8.78 -41.74 27.65
CA LYS A 43 -8.29 -40.48 27.08
C LYS A 43 -7.35 -40.82 25.92
N ARG A 44 -7.74 -40.53 24.68
CA ARG A 44 -6.84 -40.39 23.54
C ARG A 44 -6.77 -38.91 23.19
N GLU A 45 -5.55 -38.38 23.27
CA GLU A 45 -5.19 -37.02 22.92
C GLU A 45 -5.68 -36.67 21.51
N SER A 46 -6.34 -35.52 21.39
CA SER A 46 -6.70 -34.92 20.11
C SER A 46 -5.44 -34.35 19.44
N SER A 47 -4.86 -35.10 18.52
CA SER A 47 -3.81 -34.60 17.61
C SER A 47 -4.12 -35.00 16.16
N ASN A 48 -5.27 -34.55 15.66
CA ASN A 48 -5.55 -34.57 14.23
C ASN A 48 -5.58 -33.13 13.70
N VAL A 49 -4.39 -32.53 13.53
CA VAL A 49 -4.21 -31.46 12.56
C VAL A 49 -4.01 -32.16 11.22
N SER A 50 -5.06 -32.24 10.40
CA SER A 50 -4.97 -32.77 9.05
C SER A 50 -4.14 -31.81 8.18
N VAL A 51 -2.84 -32.05 8.10
CA VAL A 51 -1.96 -31.40 7.13
C VAL A 51 -2.01 -32.23 5.84
N ARG A 52 -2.72 -31.75 4.83
CA ARG A 52 -2.53 -32.22 3.44
C ARG A 52 -2.03 -31.07 2.58
N VAL A 53 -0.89 -31.36 1.95
CA VAL A 53 -0.16 -30.53 1.01
C VAL A 53 -1.02 -30.30 -0.22
N VAL A 54 -1.19 -29.05 -0.67
CA VAL A 54 -1.83 -28.75 -1.97
C VAL A 54 -1.11 -27.59 -2.68
N ASP A 55 -0.14 -27.94 -3.54
CA ASP A 55 -0.15 -27.57 -4.95
C ASP A 55 0.74 -28.58 -5.71
N PRO A 56 0.18 -29.57 -6.44
CA PRO A 56 0.95 -30.61 -7.14
C PRO A 56 1.79 -30.07 -8.31
N ARG A 57 1.82 -28.75 -8.54
CA ARG A 57 2.69 -28.10 -9.54
C ARG A 57 4.06 -27.68 -9.00
N TYR A 58 4.32 -27.84 -7.70
CA TYR A 58 5.59 -27.47 -7.05
C TYR A 58 6.22 -28.62 -6.25
N GLU A 59 5.84 -29.87 -6.50
CA GLU A 59 6.59 -31.03 -6.01
C GLU A 59 7.86 -31.20 -6.84
N THR A 60 8.97 -30.67 -6.30
CA THR A 60 10.30 -31.24 -6.55
C THR A 60 10.64 -32.00 -5.27
N ASP A 61 11.02 -33.26 -5.40
CA ASP A 61 10.98 -34.35 -4.39
C ASP A 61 11.61 -34.10 -3.00
N ASP A 62 12.15 -32.92 -2.69
CA ASP A 62 12.80 -32.64 -1.40
C ASP A 62 12.34 -31.33 -0.69
N VAL A 63 11.45 -30.49 -1.25
CA VAL A 63 11.15 -29.17 -0.65
C VAL A 63 9.66 -28.96 -0.33
N THR A 64 9.31 -28.89 0.96
CA THR A 64 7.95 -28.52 1.42
C THR A 64 7.77 -27.00 1.39
N ILE A 65 6.95 -26.49 0.47
CA ILE A 65 6.58 -25.07 0.40
C ILE A 65 5.29 -24.80 1.19
N VAL A 66 5.35 -23.88 2.15
CA VAL A 66 4.20 -23.52 3.00
C VAL A 66 3.46 -22.32 2.39
N ASP A 67 2.20 -22.52 1.97
CA ASP A 67 1.25 -21.49 1.50
C ASP A 67 -0.09 -21.60 2.27
N TRP A 68 -1.01 -20.67 2.03
CA TRP A 68 -2.35 -20.65 2.64
C TRP A 68 -3.32 -21.63 1.98
N ASP A 69 -4.13 -22.31 2.79
CA ASP A 69 -5.23 -23.14 2.29
C ASP A 69 -6.46 -22.28 1.90
N ILE A 70 -7.32 -22.81 1.01
CA ILE A 70 -8.53 -22.13 0.50
C ILE A 70 -9.49 -21.82 1.64
N ASP A 71 -9.53 -22.64 2.70
CA ASP A 71 -10.40 -22.49 3.88
C ASP A 71 -9.72 -22.11 5.19
N ASP A 72 -8.47 -21.63 5.14
CA ASP A 72 -7.76 -21.25 6.35
C ASP A 72 -8.41 -20.02 7.04
N ALA A 73 -8.91 -20.21 8.27
CA ALA A 73 -9.53 -19.15 9.07
C ALA A 73 -8.52 -18.05 9.49
N GLU A 74 -7.23 -18.36 9.44
CA GLU A 74 -6.14 -17.42 9.65
C GLU A 74 -5.81 -16.60 8.41
N ASN A 75 -6.43 -16.89 7.25
CA ASN A 75 -6.21 -16.13 6.04
C ASN A 75 -6.72 -14.68 6.21
N PRO A 76 -5.82 -13.68 6.20
CA PRO A 76 -6.19 -12.28 6.42
C PRO A 76 -7.16 -11.73 5.36
N ARG A 77 -7.35 -12.45 4.25
CA ARG A 77 -8.23 -12.05 3.14
C ARG A 77 -9.73 -12.19 3.43
N LYS A 78 -10.19 -12.94 4.44
CA LYS A 78 -11.63 -13.29 4.51
C LYS A 78 -12.54 -12.36 5.33
N ARG A 79 -12.08 -11.65 6.38
CA ARG A 79 -13.02 -10.97 7.32
C ARG A 79 -12.75 -9.53 7.76
N LYS A 80 -11.61 -8.91 7.40
CA LYS A 80 -11.29 -7.52 7.85
C LYS A 80 -10.63 -6.64 6.78
N LYS A 81 -10.75 -6.99 5.48
CA LYS A 81 -10.13 -6.28 4.34
C LYS A 81 -10.46 -4.78 4.33
N ILE A 82 -11.74 -4.44 4.53
CA ILE A 82 -12.22 -3.05 4.48
C ILE A 82 -11.63 -2.24 5.64
N ILE A 83 -11.66 -2.77 6.87
CA ILE A 83 -11.12 -2.09 8.06
C ILE A 83 -9.62 -1.83 7.87
N ALA A 84 -8.87 -2.84 7.43
CA ALA A 84 -7.44 -2.68 7.14
C ALA A 84 -7.18 -1.63 6.04
N THR A 85 -8.01 -1.60 4.99
CA THR A 85 -7.89 -0.61 3.91
C THR A 85 -8.20 0.80 4.39
N CYS A 86 -9.23 0.97 5.21
CA CYS A 86 -9.57 2.26 5.81
C CYS A 86 -8.44 2.78 6.71
N LEU A 87 -7.79 1.89 7.47
CA LEU A 87 -6.65 2.25 8.32
C LEU A 87 -5.42 2.66 7.50
N VAL A 88 -5.08 1.88 6.47
CA VAL A 88 -3.98 2.22 5.56
C VAL A 88 -4.28 3.53 4.81
N SER A 89 -5.53 3.75 4.41
CA SER A 89 -5.95 5.02 3.79
C SER A 89 -5.86 6.19 4.78
N ALA A 90 -6.27 6.02 6.03
CA ALA A 90 -6.14 7.04 7.07
C ALA A 90 -4.68 7.39 7.38
N LEU A 91 -3.78 6.40 7.41
CA LEU A 91 -2.34 6.61 7.51
C LEU A 91 -1.78 7.36 6.31
N THR A 92 -2.20 6.96 5.13
CA THR A 92 -1.79 7.61 3.89
C THR A 92 -2.31 9.04 3.81
N PHE A 93 -3.48 9.34 4.37
CA PHE A 93 -4.01 10.70 4.48
C PHE A 93 -3.11 11.59 5.36
N LEU A 94 -2.54 11.06 6.45
CA LEU A 94 -1.67 11.82 7.36
C LEU A 94 -0.37 12.29 6.70
N THR A 95 0.11 11.57 5.70
CA THR A 95 1.36 11.87 5.00
C THR A 95 1.32 13.18 4.18
N PRO A 96 0.42 13.36 3.19
CA PRO A 96 0.26 14.64 2.51
C PRO A 96 -0.29 15.72 3.44
N LEU A 97 -1.14 15.37 4.42
CA LEU A 97 -1.59 16.29 5.46
C LEU A 97 -0.39 16.94 6.18
N SER A 98 0.58 16.13 6.61
CA SER A 98 1.81 16.57 7.25
C SER A 98 2.59 17.58 6.42
N SER A 99 2.74 17.30 5.12
CA SER A 99 3.49 18.17 4.20
C SER A 99 2.84 19.55 4.03
N ALA A 100 1.51 19.60 3.96
CA ALA A 100 0.77 20.78 3.56
C ALA A 100 0.32 21.65 4.75
N MET A 101 0.20 21.08 5.95
CA MET A 101 -0.22 21.79 7.16
C MET A 101 0.67 22.96 7.56
N ILE A 102 1.97 22.94 7.25
CA ILE A 102 2.87 24.05 7.60
C ILE A 102 2.88 25.15 6.53
N ALA A 103 2.48 24.87 5.29
CA ALA A 103 2.51 25.83 4.19
C ALA A 103 1.89 27.21 4.54
N PRO A 104 0.70 27.31 5.17
CA PRO A 104 0.13 28.61 5.53
C PRO A 104 0.86 29.31 6.68
N ALA A 105 1.57 28.57 7.55
CA ALA A 105 2.31 29.12 8.68
C ALA A 105 3.69 29.69 8.30
N GLY A 106 4.01 29.80 6.99
CA GLY A 106 5.30 30.28 6.51
C GLY A 106 5.65 31.69 7.02
N THR A 107 4.69 32.61 7.03
CA THR A 107 4.90 33.99 7.53
C THR A 107 5.22 34.03 9.01
N LEU A 108 4.50 33.25 9.84
CA LEU A 108 4.77 33.14 11.28
C LEU A 108 6.17 32.58 11.56
N ILE A 109 6.60 31.60 10.77
CA ILE A 109 7.95 31.02 10.88
C ILE A 109 9.01 32.05 10.48
N ALA A 110 8.74 32.84 9.43
CA ALA A 110 9.63 33.89 8.97
C ALA A 110 9.82 34.99 10.03
N GLU A 111 8.73 35.42 10.66
CA GLU A 111 8.75 36.41 11.74
C GLU A 111 9.54 35.90 12.96
N GLU A 112 9.29 34.66 13.40
CA GLU A 112 9.93 34.11 14.59
C GLU A 112 11.44 33.92 14.41
N PHE A 113 11.86 33.37 13.27
CA PHE A 113 13.29 33.15 12.98
C PHE A 113 13.96 34.35 12.31
N LYS A 114 13.24 35.47 12.14
CA LYS A 114 13.72 36.69 11.47
C LYS A 114 14.30 36.42 10.08
N ILE A 115 13.61 35.59 9.31
CA ILE A 115 13.97 35.23 7.94
C ILE A 115 13.47 36.34 7.03
N THR A 116 14.38 37.00 6.31
CA THR A 116 14.06 38.08 5.36
C THR A 116 13.91 37.61 3.93
N ASP A 117 14.32 36.37 3.63
CA ASP A 117 14.35 35.81 2.29
C ASP A 117 13.20 34.81 2.08
N ASP A 118 12.28 35.15 1.18
CA ASP A 118 11.14 34.31 0.79
C ASP A 118 11.59 32.96 0.22
N PHE A 119 12.78 32.88 -0.37
CA PHE A 119 13.35 31.62 -0.84
C PHE A 119 13.53 30.64 0.33
N VAL A 120 14.04 31.12 1.46
CA VAL A 120 14.28 30.29 2.66
C VAL A 120 12.96 29.85 3.28
N VAL A 121 11.93 30.71 3.28
CA VAL A 121 10.59 30.37 3.79
C VAL A 121 9.96 29.26 2.95
N ASN A 122 9.99 29.38 1.62
CA ASN A 122 9.45 28.35 0.72
C ASN A 122 10.25 27.05 0.78
N MET A 123 11.58 27.14 0.96
CA MET A 123 12.46 25.97 1.09
C MET A 123 12.07 25.07 2.27
N ILE A 124 11.51 25.61 3.36
CA ILE A 124 11.03 24.82 4.52
C ILE A 124 9.92 23.83 4.13
N THR A 125 9.09 24.19 3.15
CA THR A 125 8.05 23.30 2.59
C THR A 125 8.66 22.39 1.53
N SER A 126 9.43 22.95 0.59
CA SER A 126 10.01 22.18 -0.52
C SER A 126 10.99 21.09 -0.06
N VAL A 127 11.77 21.31 0.99
CA VAL A 127 12.73 20.33 1.51
C VAL A 127 12.03 19.07 2.07
N PHE A 128 10.83 19.24 2.65
CA PHE A 128 10.01 18.13 3.08
C PHE A 128 9.57 17.29 1.87
N VAL A 129 9.09 17.95 0.81
CA VAL A 129 8.66 17.29 -0.44
C VAL A 129 9.82 16.57 -1.12
N LEU A 130 11.02 17.17 -1.11
CA LEU A 130 12.23 16.54 -1.62
C LEU A 130 12.56 15.25 -0.86
N ALA A 131 12.58 15.32 0.48
CA ALA A 131 12.79 14.14 1.32
C ALA A 131 11.68 13.10 1.15
N TYR A 132 10.44 13.54 0.95
CA TYR A 132 9.30 12.69 0.68
C TYR A 132 9.41 11.95 -0.67
N ALA A 133 10.07 12.53 -1.67
CA ALA A 133 10.35 11.87 -2.94
C ALA A 133 11.46 10.81 -2.81
N VAL A 134 12.49 11.07 -2.00
CA VAL A 134 13.63 10.17 -1.81
C VAL A 134 13.32 9.03 -0.82
N GLY A 135 12.54 9.31 0.22
CA GLY A 135 12.27 8.38 1.32
C GLY A 135 11.75 7.01 0.89
N PRO A 136 10.73 6.91 0.01
CA PRO A 136 10.18 5.63 -0.43
C PRO A 136 11.18 4.72 -1.13
N LEU A 137 12.19 5.28 -1.81
CA LEU A 137 13.24 4.51 -2.49
C LEU A 137 14.05 3.64 -1.53
N ILE A 138 14.22 4.13 -0.29
CA ILE A 138 14.99 3.45 0.76
C ILE A 138 14.04 2.66 1.66
N ILE A 139 12.92 3.28 2.07
CA ILE A 139 12.00 2.71 3.05
C ILE A 139 11.22 1.52 2.49
N GLY A 140 10.82 1.55 1.21
CA GLY A 140 10.09 0.47 0.57
C GLY A 140 10.83 -0.87 0.69
N PRO A 141 12.06 -0.99 0.13
CA PRO A 141 12.84 -2.23 0.21
C PRO A 141 13.18 -2.65 1.65
N LEU A 142 13.50 -1.67 2.52
CA LEU A 142 13.77 -1.97 3.93
C LEU A 142 12.54 -2.55 4.64
N SER A 143 11.33 -2.11 4.28
CA SER A 143 10.07 -2.59 4.88
C SER A 143 9.76 -4.04 4.52
N GLU A 144 10.20 -4.50 3.34
CA GLU A 144 10.07 -5.89 2.92
C GLU A 144 11.09 -6.79 3.62
N LEU A 145 12.29 -6.26 3.88
CA LEU A 145 13.40 -6.98 4.51
C LEU A 145 13.25 -7.13 6.02
N PHE A 146 13.18 -5.99 6.72
CA PHE A 146 13.17 -5.95 8.18
C PHE A 146 11.75 -6.07 8.74
N GLY A 147 10.75 -6.01 7.88
CA GLY A 147 9.34 -6.03 8.24
C GLY A 147 8.78 -4.62 8.48
N ARG A 148 7.54 -4.45 8.03
CA ARG A 148 6.80 -3.18 8.02
C ARG A 148 6.70 -2.51 9.40
N LYS A 149 6.61 -3.31 10.47
CA LYS A 149 6.56 -2.81 11.85
C LYS A 149 7.82 -2.03 12.22
N TYR A 150 8.99 -2.64 12.08
CA TYR A 150 10.25 -2.04 12.55
C TYR A 150 10.57 -0.76 11.77
N VAL A 151 10.33 -0.80 10.46
CA VAL A 151 10.56 0.36 9.60
C VAL A 151 9.59 1.50 9.90
N GLY A 152 8.31 1.21 10.18
CA GLY A 152 7.35 2.22 10.63
C GLY A 152 7.75 2.87 11.97
N THR A 153 8.21 2.10 12.95
CA THR A 153 8.69 2.65 14.23
C THR A 153 9.91 3.54 14.05
N ILE A 154 10.89 3.12 13.24
CA ILE A 154 12.09 3.93 12.96
C ILE A 154 11.70 5.24 12.26
N ALA A 155 10.81 5.16 11.27
CA ALA A 155 10.30 6.34 10.56
C ALA A 155 9.59 7.33 11.50
N ASN A 156 8.88 6.82 12.52
CA ASN A 156 8.26 7.65 13.55
C ASN A 156 9.29 8.42 14.40
N ILE A 157 10.38 7.76 14.80
CA ILE A 157 11.46 8.39 15.57
C ILE A 157 12.13 9.50 14.76
N ILE A 158 12.39 9.25 13.47
CA ILE A 158 12.99 10.22 12.55
C ILE A 158 12.08 11.47 12.41
N TYR A 159 10.77 11.31 12.51
CA TYR A 159 9.80 12.40 12.42
C TYR A 159 9.81 13.36 13.64
N PHE A 160 10.30 12.93 14.80
CA PHE A 160 10.09 13.62 16.09
C PHE A 160 10.77 15.00 16.23
N GLY A 161 11.82 15.27 15.46
CA GLY A 161 12.69 16.43 15.68
C GLY A 161 12.09 17.81 15.33
N CYS A 162 11.15 17.88 14.39
CA CYS A 162 10.79 19.16 13.75
C CYS A 162 10.14 20.19 14.68
N GLY A 163 9.38 19.76 15.70
CA GLY A 163 8.69 20.68 16.62
C GLY A 163 9.63 21.40 17.59
N PHE A 164 10.84 20.88 17.77
CA PHE A 164 11.84 21.39 18.73
C PHE A 164 12.92 22.25 18.06
N ALA A 165 12.77 22.59 16.78
CA ALA A 165 13.70 23.45 16.07
C ALA A 165 13.82 24.84 16.74
N ARG A 166 15.07 25.27 16.98
CA ARG A 166 15.40 26.57 17.59
C ARG A 166 16.05 27.54 16.61
N ASN A 167 16.39 27.09 15.42
CA ASN A 167 16.93 27.92 14.35
C ASN A 167 16.51 27.39 12.98
N THR A 168 16.67 28.23 11.96
CA THR A 168 16.29 27.91 10.57
C THR A 168 16.98 26.67 10.03
N GLY A 169 18.29 26.49 10.29
CA GLY A 169 19.04 25.33 9.83
C GLY A 169 18.55 24.01 10.44
N GLN A 170 18.25 24.00 11.74
CA GLN A 170 17.63 22.87 12.44
C GLN A 170 16.24 22.59 11.91
N LEU A 171 15.45 23.63 11.61
CA LEU A 171 14.12 23.46 11.05
C LEU A 171 14.18 22.78 9.68
N ILE A 172 15.09 23.22 8.80
CA ILE A 172 15.30 22.62 7.47
C ILE A 172 15.77 21.17 7.61
N ALA A 173 16.77 20.91 8.46
CA ALA A 173 17.30 19.56 8.68
C ALA A 173 16.24 18.61 9.25
N PHE A 174 15.50 19.04 10.27
CA PHE A 174 14.42 18.24 10.83
C PHE A 174 13.25 18.09 9.86
N ARG A 175 12.97 19.07 8.99
CA ARG A 175 11.97 18.92 7.94
C ARG A 175 12.36 17.89 6.90
N PHE A 176 13.63 17.85 6.50
CA PHE A 176 14.15 16.82 5.63
C PHE A 176 13.99 15.43 6.27
N LEU A 177 14.37 15.28 7.53
CA LEU A 177 14.19 14.03 8.28
C LEU A 177 12.71 13.66 8.40
N SER A 178 11.84 14.60 8.79
CA SER A 178 10.39 14.39 8.85
C SER A 178 9.79 14.02 7.49
N GLY A 179 10.30 14.52 6.37
CA GLY A 179 9.87 14.12 5.03
C GLY A 179 10.20 12.65 4.72
N ILE A 180 11.41 12.20 5.09
CA ILE A 180 11.82 10.80 4.96
C ILE A 180 10.91 9.92 5.84
N GLY A 181 10.80 10.25 7.12
CA GLY A 181 9.97 9.51 8.07
C GLY A 181 8.49 9.50 7.69
N GLY A 182 7.94 10.63 7.22
CA GLY A 182 6.55 10.79 6.81
C GLY A 182 6.18 10.04 5.52
N SER A 183 7.18 9.65 4.72
CA SER A 183 6.99 8.85 3.50
C SER A 183 6.80 7.35 3.73
N ALA A 184 7.09 6.87 4.94
CA ALA A 184 7.04 5.44 5.23
C ALA A 184 5.66 4.78 5.01
N PRO A 185 4.52 5.36 5.43
CA PRO A 185 3.22 4.74 5.26
C PRO A 185 2.85 4.68 3.78
N PHE A 186 3.24 5.69 3.00
CA PHE A 186 3.06 5.71 1.55
C PHE A 186 3.87 4.60 0.85
N ALA A 187 5.12 4.37 1.27
CA ALA A 187 5.94 3.29 0.72
C ALA A 187 5.39 1.90 1.08
N VAL A 188 4.83 1.75 2.28
CA VAL A 188 4.36 0.47 2.82
C VAL A 188 2.93 0.13 2.36
N SER A 189 2.08 1.14 2.15
CA SER A 189 0.66 0.97 1.85
C SER A 189 0.39 0.14 0.60
N GLY A 190 1.21 0.31 -0.45
CA GLY A 190 1.07 -0.45 -1.70
C GLY A 190 1.27 -1.95 -1.50
N GLY A 191 2.25 -2.33 -0.69
CA GLY A 191 2.49 -3.72 -0.31
C GLY A 191 1.34 -4.29 0.54
N VAL A 192 0.82 -3.50 1.48
CA VAL A 192 -0.30 -3.93 2.35
C VAL A 192 -1.57 -4.16 1.54
N LEU A 193 -1.94 -3.24 0.65
CA LEU A 193 -3.07 -3.43 -0.25
C LEU A 193 -2.85 -4.63 -1.17
N GLY A 194 -1.61 -4.85 -1.61
CA GLY A 194 -1.24 -6.00 -2.43
C GLY A 194 -1.43 -7.36 -1.76
N ASP A 195 -1.19 -7.45 -0.46
CA ASP A 195 -1.33 -8.68 0.33
C ASP A 195 -2.80 -9.00 0.64
N ILE A 196 -3.61 -7.96 0.86
CA ILE A 196 -5.02 -8.06 1.28
C ILE A 196 -5.97 -8.29 0.10
N TRP A 197 -5.80 -7.54 -0.98
CA TRP A 197 -6.74 -7.53 -2.11
C TRP A 197 -6.27 -8.39 -3.28
N THR A 198 -7.22 -9.10 -3.91
CA THR A 198 -6.96 -9.81 -5.17
C THR A 198 -6.73 -8.81 -6.30
N ALA A 199 -6.09 -9.25 -7.40
CA ALA A 199 -5.76 -8.36 -8.52
C ALA A 199 -6.99 -7.64 -9.12
N GLU A 200 -8.16 -8.28 -9.05
CA GLU A 200 -9.43 -7.78 -9.55
C GLU A 200 -10.04 -6.70 -8.62
N GLU A 201 -9.97 -6.90 -7.31
CA GLU A 201 -10.51 -5.98 -6.30
C GLU A 201 -9.55 -4.81 -5.98
N ARG A 202 -8.26 -4.95 -6.32
CA ARG A 202 -7.21 -3.97 -6.02
C ARG A 202 -7.47 -2.58 -6.60
N GLY A 203 -8.20 -2.49 -7.72
CA GLY A 203 -8.58 -1.21 -8.32
C GLY A 203 -9.46 -0.36 -7.39
N ALA A 204 -10.50 -0.96 -6.81
CA ALA A 204 -11.40 -0.28 -5.87
C ALA A 204 -10.67 0.12 -4.57
N ALA A 205 -9.79 -0.76 -4.07
CA ALA A 205 -8.96 -0.47 -2.91
C ALA A 205 -7.99 0.71 -3.14
N ASN A 206 -7.35 0.76 -4.31
CA ASN A 206 -6.49 1.88 -4.71
C ASN A 206 -7.28 3.19 -4.88
N GLY A 207 -8.55 3.11 -5.32
CA GLY A 207 -9.44 4.27 -5.37
C GLY A 207 -9.66 4.88 -3.98
N LEU A 208 -10.08 4.07 -3.01
CA LEU A 208 -10.29 4.52 -1.62
C LEU A 208 -9.00 5.04 -0.96
N TYR A 209 -7.86 4.43 -1.30
CA TYR A 209 -6.53 4.88 -0.90
C TYR A 209 -6.18 6.27 -1.45
N THR A 210 -6.44 6.49 -2.75
CA THR A 210 -6.09 7.75 -3.44
C THR A 210 -6.93 8.92 -2.94
N VAL A 211 -8.21 8.68 -2.62
CA VAL A 211 -9.09 9.71 -2.02
C VAL A 211 -8.51 10.24 -0.71
N GLY A 212 -7.99 9.37 0.15
CA GLY A 212 -7.31 9.78 1.38
C GLY A 212 -6.08 10.65 1.12
N ALA A 213 -5.23 10.26 0.17
CA ALA A 213 -4.04 11.03 -0.19
C ALA A 213 -4.39 12.44 -0.71
N VAL A 214 -5.41 12.54 -1.57
CA VAL A 214 -5.87 13.79 -2.16
C VAL A 214 -6.54 14.70 -1.13
N LEU A 215 -7.37 14.15 -0.23
CA LEU A 215 -7.99 14.94 0.82
C LEU A 215 -6.95 15.49 1.80
N GLY A 216 -5.87 14.76 2.06
CA GLY A 216 -4.80 15.19 2.95
C GLY A 216 -4.13 16.50 2.51
N THR A 217 -3.87 16.69 1.21
CA THR A 217 -3.23 17.92 0.70
C THR A 217 -4.11 19.15 0.84
N GLY A 218 -5.43 19.00 0.79
CA GLY A 218 -6.37 20.12 0.93
C GLY A 218 -6.79 20.40 2.38
N VAL A 219 -7.06 19.36 3.18
CA VAL A 219 -7.43 19.50 4.60
C VAL A 219 -6.25 20.02 5.41
N GLY A 220 -5.03 19.67 5.02
CA GLY A 220 -3.81 20.05 5.75
C GLY A 220 -3.69 21.55 5.95
N PRO A 221 -3.61 22.36 4.88
CA PRO A 221 -3.50 23.81 5.01
C PRO A 221 -4.67 24.45 5.77
N VAL A 222 -5.91 23.96 5.62
CA VAL A 222 -7.07 24.46 6.37
C VAL A 222 -6.85 24.29 7.87
N CYS A 223 -6.53 23.06 8.31
CA CYS A 223 -6.27 22.78 9.72
C CYS A 223 -5.02 23.51 10.22
N GLY A 224 -3.96 23.54 9.40
CA GLY A 224 -2.69 24.17 9.71
C GLY A 224 -2.82 25.68 9.96
N ALA A 225 -3.59 26.38 9.12
CA ALA A 225 -3.83 27.82 9.26
C ALA A 225 -4.53 28.16 10.57
N TRP A 226 -5.63 27.48 10.91
CA TRP A 226 -6.39 27.72 12.15
C TRP A 226 -5.60 27.38 13.41
N ILE A 227 -4.88 26.25 13.39
CA ILE A 227 -4.05 25.85 14.53
C ILE A 227 -2.91 26.86 14.72
N ALA A 228 -2.24 27.26 13.64
CA ALA A 228 -1.12 28.20 13.71
C ALA A 228 -1.58 29.59 14.17
N GLU A 229 -2.74 30.08 13.73
CA GLU A 229 -3.30 31.37 14.15
C GLU A 229 -3.68 31.40 15.63
N ARG A 230 -4.31 30.34 16.13
CA ARG A 230 -4.81 30.29 17.52
C ARG A 230 -3.75 29.88 18.53
N THR A 231 -2.68 29.24 18.09
CA THR A 231 -1.63 28.70 18.96
C THR A 231 -0.24 29.08 18.47
N SER A 232 0.44 28.19 17.74
CA SER A 232 1.71 28.44 17.07
C SER A 232 1.97 27.39 15.99
N TRP A 233 2.89 27.66 15.07
CA TRP A 233 3.32 26.69 14.06
C TRP A 233 3.95 25.42 14.68
N ARG A 234 4.49 25.50 15.90
CA ARG A 234 5.03 24.32 16.61
C ARG A 234 3.93 23.34 16.97
N TRP A 235 2.76 23.83 17.38
CA TRP A 235 1.62 22.98 17.69
C TRP A 235 1.10 22.24 16.47
N VAL A 236 1.17 22.85 15.28
CA VAL A 236 0.87 22.18 14.01
C VAL A 236 1.74 20.93 13.86
N VAL A 237 3.05 21.08 14.04
CA VAL A 237 4.02 19.97 13.93
C VAL A 237 3.79 18.90 15.02
N ILE A 238 3.55 19.32 16.26
CA ILE A 238 3.33 18.41 17.40
C ILE A 238 2.05 17.60 17.21
N ILE A 239 0.94 18.24 16.78
CA ILE A 239 -0.32 17.54 16.54
C ILE A 239 -0.14 16.48 15.46
N ILE A 240 0.51 16.81 14.34
CA ILE A 240 0.78 15.82 13.29
C ILE A 240 1.64 14.69 13.82
N LEU A 241 2.69 14.99 14.59
CA LEU A 241 3.56 13.99 15.18
C LEU A 241 2.79 13.03 16.08
N LEU A 242 1.89 13.55 16.93
CA LEU A 242 1.03 12.73 17.79
C LEU A 242 0.05 11.89 16.98
N SER A 243 -0.59 12.48 15.96
CA SER A 243 -1.48 11.75 15.04
C SER A 243 -0.74 10.64 14.31
N TYR A 244 0.47 10.92 13.83
CA TYR A 244 1.32 9.99 13.11
C TYR A 244 1.80 8.84 14.02
N HIS A 245 2.24 9.17 15.23
CA HIS A 245 2.59 8.18 16.25
C HIS A 245 1.39 7.31 16.64
N ARG A 246 0.23 7.91 16.88
CA ARG A 246 -0.99 7.18 17.18
C ARG A 246 -1.41 6.26 16.04
N ALA A 247 -1.30 6.71 14.80
CA ALA A 247 -1.69 5.92 13.64
C ALA A 247 -0.74 4.73 13.40
N ILE A 248 0.58 4.93 13.51
CA ILE A 248 1.56 3.84 13.38
C ILE A 248 1.40 2.83 14.51
N THR A 249 1.29 3.28 15.76
CA THR A 249 1.07 2.36 16.89
C THR A 249 -0.24 1.59 16.74
N HIS A 250 -1.32 2.25 16.30
CA HIS A 250 -2.59 1.58 16.08
C HIS A 250 -2.53 0.53 14.96
N GLU A 251 -1.84 0.84 13.86
CA GLU A 251 -1.62 -0.11 12.77
C GLU A 251 -0.78 -1.29 13.25
N GLN A 252 0.29 -1.03 13.99
CA GLN A 252 1.13 -2.07 14.58
C GLN A 252 0.35 -2.95 15.55
N ASP A 253 -0.47 -2.37 16.43
CA ASP A 253 -1.29 -3.12 17.40
C ASP A 253 -2.37 -3.96 16.73
N LEU A 254 -2.97 -3.49 15.63
CA LEU A 254 -3.93 -4.27 14.86
C LEU A 254 -3.27 -5.40 14.05
N VAL A 255 -2.03 -5.19 13.61
CA VAL A 255 -1.20 -6.19 12.94
C VAL A 255 -0.58 -7.19 13.94
N LEU A 256 -0.42 -6.82 15.22
CA LEU A 256 0.22 -7.65 16.27
C LEU A 256 -0.77 -8.35 17.21
N GLY A 257 -1.83 -7.67 17.63
CA GLY A 257 -2.87 -8.21 18.51
C GLY A 257 -3.73 -9.28 17.84
N HIS A 258 -3.51 -9.48 16.55
CA HIS A 258 -4.34 -10.26 15.68
C HIS A 258 -3.42 -10.78 14.57
N LYS A 259 -3.40 -12.10 14.34
CA LYS A 259 -2.64 -12.88 13.32
C LYS A 259 -2.80 -12.43 11.84
N TYR A 260 -3.15 -11.19 11.56
CA TYR A 260 -3.66 -10.77 10.27
C TYR A 260 -2.73 -9.70 9.72
N THR A 261 -2.28 -9.88 8.49
CA THR A 261 -1.97 -8.84 7.47
C THR A 261 -0.62 -9.05 6.77
N TYR A 262 0.36 -9.71 7.39
CA TYR A 262 1.63 -10.02 6.69
C TYR A 262 1.80 -11.51 6.46
N ALA A 263 1.29 -11.96 5.31
CA ALA A 263 1.39 -13.34 4.84
C ALA A 263 2.82 -13.90 4.90
N PRO A 264 3.89 -13.15 4.54
CA PRO A 264 5.25 -13.67 4.61
C PRO A 264 5.70 -14.04 6.03
N THR A 265 5.45 -13.20 7.06
CA THR A 265 5.87 -13.53 8.43
C THR A 265 5.02 -14.63 9.06
N LEU A 266 3.73 -14.72 8.72
CA LEU A 266 2.86 -15.80 9.22
C LEU A 266 3.27 -17.15 8.64
N LEU A 267 3.52 -17.21 7.34
CA LEU A 267 4.01 -18.41 6.67
C LEU A 267 5.44 -18.74 7.08
N ALA A 268 6.32 -17.75 7.29
CA ALA A 268 7.66 -17.98 7.84
C ALA A 268 7.61 -18.53 9.28
N ARG A 269 6.70 -18.04 10.13
CA ARG A 269 6.46 -18.60 11.47
C ARG A 269 5.92 -20.02 11.40
N ARG A 270 5.01 -20.31 10.46
CA ARG A 270 4.46 -21.65 10.23
C ARG A 270 5.54 -22.61 9.73
N ALA A 271 6.33 -22.18 8.75
CA ALA A 271 7.49 -22.90 8.26
C ALA A 271 8.52 -23.15 9.38
N ALA A 272 8.80 -22.15 10.22
CA ALA A 272 9.69 -22.31 11.37
C ALA A 272 9.17 -23.30 12.41
N LYS A 273 7.85 -23.34 12.67
CA LYS A 273 7.25 -24.36 13.53
C LYS A 273 7.41 -25.75 12.94
N ILE A 274 7.13 -25.92 11.64
CA ILE A 274 7.27 -27.19 10.93
C ILE A 274 8.76 -27.64 10.91
N ARG A 275 9.72 -26.71 10.79
CA ARG A 275 11.15 -27.00 10.91
C ARG A 275 11.49 -27.58 12.28
N VAL A 276 10.99 -26.96 13.35
CA VAL A 276 11.21 -27.44 14.72
C VAL A 276 10.55 -28.80 14.96
N GLU A 277 9.33 -29.00 14.47
CA GLU A 277 8.60 -30.28 14.56
C GLU A 277 9.30 -31.41 13.79
N ARG A 278 9.96 -31.10 12.67
CA ARG A 278 10.79 -32.04 11.90
C ARG A 278 12.23 -32.19 12.40
N GLY A 279 12.60 -31.52 13.50
CA GLY A 279 13.95 -31.58 14.07
C GLY A 279 15.04 -30.90 13.22
N LEU A 280 14.67 -30.01 12.30
CA LEU A 280 15.61 -29.29 11.43
C LEU A 280 16.30 -28.13 12.18
N PRO A 281 17.57 -27.81 11.85
CA PRO A 281 18.27 -26.66 12.40
C PRO A 281 17.49 -25.36 12.15
N LYS A 282 17.52 -24.43 13.13
CA LYS A 282 16.92 -23.10 12.96
C LYS A 282 17.60 -22.38 11.78
N GLY A 283 16.85 -22.20 10.70
CA GLY A 283 17.33 -21.49 9.50
C GLY A 283 17.61 -22.40 8.30
N ASP A 284 17.40 -23.72 8.41
CA ASP A 284 17.51 -24.61 7.26
C ASP A 284 16.31 -24.40 6.30
N LEU A 285 16.60 -23.82 5.13
CA LEU A 285 15.65 -23.49 4.07
C LEU A 285 15.60 -24.56 2.97
N THR A 286 16.40 -25.63 3.08
CA THR A 286 16.52 -26.65 2.04
C THR A 286 15.26 -27.53 1.96
N LEU A 287 14.71 -27.94 3.10
CA LEU A 287 13.61 -28.92 3.17
C LEU A 287 12.23 -28.29 3.44
N VAL A 288 12.15 -27.16 4.16
CA VAL A 288 10.89 -26.48 4.49
C VAL A 288 11.05 -24.97 4.34
N ARG A 289 10.36 -24.35 3.38
CA ARG A 289 10.39 -22.90 3.16
C ARG A 289 9.00 -22.31 2.99
N SER A 290 8.80 -21.09 3.46
CA SER A 290 7.65 -20.30 3.03
C SER A 290 7.86 -19.84 1.59
N LYS A 291 6.76 -19.57 0.88
CA LYS A 291 6.77 -19.01 -0.49
C LYS A 291 7.65 -17.76 -0.67
N TYR A 292 7.96 -17.06 0.42
CA TYR A 292 8.65 -15.78 0.43
C TYR A 292 10.11 -15.88 0.92
N GLU A 293 10.58 -17.06 1.36
CA GLU A 293 11.98 -17.25 1.79
C GLU A 293 12.83 -17.77 0.62
N ASN A 294 13.86 -16.99 0.24
CA ASN A 294 14.77 -17.34 -0.85
C ASN A 294 16.15 -17.73 -0.30
N PRO A 295 16.71 -18.90 -0.64
CA PRO A 295 17.98 -19.39 -0.07
C PRO A 295 19.24 -18.68 -0.58
N ASP A 296 19.22 -18.05 -1.76
CA ASP A 296 20.38 -17.36 -2.35
C ASP A 296 20.51 -15.87 -1.93
N TRP A 297 19.89 -15.50 -0.81
CA TRP A 297 19.66 -14.09 -0.48
C TRP A 297 20.89 -13.41 0.12
N LYS A 298 21.50 -12.48 -0.64
CA LYS A 298 22.47 -11.52 -0.11
C LYS A 298 21.77 -10.18 0.18
N LEU A 299 21.73 -9.78 1.45
CA LEU A 299 21.06 -8.55 1.93
C LEU A 299 21.50 -7.31 1.14
N GLY A 300 22.81 -7.12 0.97
CA GLY A 300 23.34 -5.96 0.25
C GLY A 300 22.98 -5.94 -1.23
N ALA A 301 22.99 -7.10 -1.90
CA ALA A 301 22.64 -7.19 -3.32
C ALA A 301 21.15 -6.92 -3.57
N PHE A 302 20.28 -7.36 -2.66
CA PHE A 302 18.84 -7.07 -2.75
C PHE A 302 18.54 -5.58 -2.52
N VAL A 303 19.08 -4.98 -1.45
CA VAL A 303 18.89 -3.54 -1.19
C VAL A 303 19.41 -2.71 -2.35
N TRP A 304 20.63 -3.01 -2.82
CA TRP A 304 21.23 -2.31 -3.96
C TRP A 304 20.36 -2.43 -5.21
N LYS A 305 19.92 -3.65 -5.56
CA LYS A 305 19.07 -3.89 -6.72
C LYS A 305 17.72 -3.16 -6.60
N SER A 306 17.12 -3.14 -5.43
CA SER A 306 15.82 -2.48 -5.22
C SER A 306 15.93 -0.95 -5.26
N VAL A 307 17.06 -0.37 -4.82
CA VAL A 307 17.32 1.08 -4.91
C VAL A 307 17.73 1.50 -6.32
N ILE A 308 18.52 0.71 -7.05
CA ILE A 308 19.03 1.08 -8.38
C ILE A 308 17.97 0.91 -9.47
N ARG A 309 17.07 -0.08 -9.33
CA ARG A 309 16.09 -0.44 -10.36
C ARG A 309 15.16 0.70 -10.79
N PRO A 310 14.61 1.55 -9.89
CA PRO A 310 13.86 2.74 -10.29
C PRO A 310 14.66 3.69 -11.20
N PHE A 311 15.97 3.87 -10.94
CA PHE A 311 16.83 4.73 -11.75
C PHE A 311 17.18 4.08 -13.09
N GLU A 312 17.44 2.78 -13.12
CA GLU A 312 17.65 2.04 -14.38
C GLU A 312 16.42 2.15 -15.27
N LEU A 313 15.22 1.90 -14.72
CA LEU A 313 13.96 2.04 -15.43
C LEU A 313 13.74 3.47 -15.94
N PHE A 314 14.02 4.48 -15.11
CA PHE A 314 13.86 5.88 -15.50
C PHE A 314 14.79 6.26 -16.66
N ILE A 315 16.05 5.81 -16.65
CA ILE A 315 17.02 6.12 -17.71
C ILE A 315 16.70 5.35 -19.01
N GLN A 316 16.27 4.08 -18.89
CA GLN A 316 16.09 3.19 -20.04
C GLN A 316 14.74 3.36 -20.74
N GLU A 317 13.69 3.74 -20.01
CA GLU A 317 12.31 3.75 -20.53
C GLU A 317 11.80 5.18 -20.78
N PRO A 318 11.71 5.65 -22.04
CA PRO A 318 11.27 7.02 -22.36
C PRO A 318 9.84 7.33 -21.88
N ILE A 319 8.97 6.32 -21.83
CA ILE A 319 7.59 6.46 -21.36
C ILE A 319 7.57 6.92 -19.89
N ILE A 320 8.47 6.40 -19.05
CA ILE A 320 8.55 6.77 -17.63
C ILE A 320 9.01 8.22 -17.49
N GLN A 321 9.92 8.68 -18.37
CA GLN A 321 10.38 10.07 -18.37
C GLN A 321 9.27 11.04 -18.74
N VAL A 322 8.48 10.74 -19.77
CA VAL A 322 7.36 11.60 -20.21
C VAL A 322 6.27 11.67 -19.14
N ILE A 323 5.85 10.52 -18.58
CA ILE A 323 4.87 10.49 -17.50
C ILE A 323 5.43 11.17 -16.24
N GLY A 324 6.70 10.95 -15.92
CA GLY A 324 7.37 11.59 -14.80
C GLY A 324 7.45 13.11 -14.92
N ALA A 325 7.77 13.63 -16.12
CA ALA A 325 7.79 15.07 -16.39
C ALA A 325 6.40 15.69 -16.23
N TYR A 326 5.37 15.03 -16.77
CA TYR A 326 3.98 15.45 -16.60
C TYR A 326 3.56 15.47 -15.12
N MET A 327 3.83 14.40 -14.38
CA MET A 327 3.52 14.31 -12.95
C MET A 327 4.29 15.35 -12.13
N THR A 328 5.56 15.62 -12.46
CA THR A 328 6.38 16.65 -11.81
C THR A 328 5.78 18.03 -12.02
N PHE A 329 5.35 18.36 -13.24
CA PHE A 329 4.67 19.61 -13.54
C PHE A 329 3.39 19.76 -12.72
N LEU A 330 2.51 18.74 -12.72
CA LEU A 330 1.27 18.76 -11.93
C LEU A 330 1.53 18.95 -10.43
N TYR A 331 2.48 18.18 -9.87
CA TYR A 331 2.81 18.24 -8.45
C TYR A 331 3.41 19.60 -8.09
N GLY A 332 4.27 20.15 -8.95
CA GLY A 332 4.83 21.49 -8.79
C GLY A 332 3.76 22.58 -8.77
N VAL A 333 2.78 22.53 -9.69
CA VAL A 333 1.65 23.47 -9.71
C VAL A 333 0.82 23.37 -8.44
N VAL A 334 0.52 22.15 -7.97
CA VAL A 334 -0.22 21.95 -6.71
C VAL A 334 0.52 22.60 -5.53
N TYR A 335 1.82 22.34 -5.37
CA TYR A 335 2.57 22.92 -4.25
C TYR A 335 2.75 24.44 -4.38
N LEU A 336 2.88 24.98 -5.59
CA LEU A 336 2.92 26.42 -5.82
C LEU A 336 1.61 27.06 -5.36
N VAL A 337 0.46 26.45 -5.69
CA VAL A 337 -0.85 26.89 -5.19
C VAL A 337 -0.90 26.83 -3.65
N LEU A 338 -0.39 25.75 -3.05
CA LEU A 338 -0.33 25.56 -1.59
C LEU A 338 0.60 26.54 -0.84
N THR A 339 1.57 27.17 -1.50
CA THR A 339 2.42 28.17 -0.84
C THR A 339 2.01 29.60 -1.18
N THR A 340 1.34 29.81 -2.31
CA THR A 340 1.02 31.15 -2.82
C THR A 340 -0.34 31.66 -2.32
N ILE A 341 -1.36 30.79 -2.20
CA ILE A 341 -2.70 31.19 -1.73
C ILE A 341 -2.63 31.98 -0.42
N PRO A 342 -1.96 31.50 0.66
CA PRO A 342 -2.02 32.17 1.94
C PRO A 342 -1.43 33.56 1.89
N ASN A 343 -0.33 33.72 1.15
CA ASN A 343 0.37 34.99 0.99
C ASN A 343 -0.49 36.03 0.27
N ILE A 344 -1.23 35.65 -0.78
CA ILE A 344 -2.12 36.59 -1.49
C ILE A 344 -3.21 37.12 -0.54
N PHE A 345 -3.90 36.23 0.18
CA PHE A 345 -5.02 36.66 1.02
C PHE A 345 -4.57 37.32 2.34
N LEU A 346 -3.43 36.89 2.90
CA LEU A 346 -2.90 37.45 4.14
C LEU A 346 -2.19 38.79 3.92
N VAL A 347 -1.35 38.90 2.89
CA VAL A 347 -0.53 40.10 2.63
C VAL A 347 -1.31 41.13 1.83
N GLU A 348 -1.95 40.74 0.72
CA GLU A 348 -2.59 41.72 -0.18
C GLU A 348 -3.98 42.14 0.29
N ARG A 349 -4.76 41.21 0.88
CA ARG A 349 -6.14 41.46 1.33
C ARG A 349 -6.25 41.73 2.83
N GLY A 350 -5.17 41.55 3.59
CA GLY A 350 -5.14 41.76 5.04
C GLY A 350 -6.06 40.79 5.80
N GLU A 351 -6.37 39.62 5.23
CA GLU A 351 -7.18 38.61 5.90
C GLU A 351 -6.38 37.93 7.04
N SER A 352 -7.08 37.48 8.08
CA SER A 352 -6.44 36.72 9.15
C SER A 352 -6.00 35.35 8.62
N LEU A 353 -4.98 34.75 9.27
CA LEU A 353 -4.36 33.51 8.80
C LEU A 353 -5.38 32.36 8.64
N GLY A 354 -6.30 32.18 9.59
CA GLY A 354 -7.33 31.14 9.51
C GLY A 354 -8.34 31.37 8.40
N ILE A 355 -8.74 32.63 8.14
CA ILE A 355 -9.63 32.98 7.02
C ILE A 355 -8.92 32.70 5.68
N SER A 356 -7.66 33.09 5.57
CA SER A 356 -6.83 32.79 4.40
C SER A 356 -6.72 31.28 4.13
N GLY A 357 -6.67 30.47 5.21
CA GLY A 357 -6.73 29.03 5.15
C GLY A 357 -8.05 28.43 4.62
N LEU A 358 -9.19 29.14 4.71
CA LEU A 358 -10.47 28.63 4.17
C LEU A 358 -10.48 28.53 2.65
N HIS A 359 -9.66 29.32 1.95
CA HIS A 359 -9.61 29.29 0.48
C HIS A 359 -9.11 27.94 -0.06
N TYR A 360 -8.46 27.12 0.76
CA TYR A 360 -8.12 25.74 0.42
C TYR A 360 -9.32 24.79 0.31
N ILE A 361 -10.50 25.18 0.79
CA ILE A 361 -11.72 24.42 0.56
C ILE A 361 -12.01 24.34 -0.95
N ALA A 362 -11.68 25.37 -1.74
CA ALA A 362 -11.78 25.32 -3.20
C ALA A 362 -10.89 24.22 -3.80
N HIS A 363 -9.68 24.03 -3.26
CA HIS A 363 -8.79 22.94 -3.66
C HIS A 363 -9.38 21.57 -3.31
N ILE A 364 -9.96 21.41 -2.11
CA ILE A 364 -10.64 20.17 -1.69
C ILE A 364 -11.80 19.85 -2.63
N ILE A 365 -12.68 20.83 -2.90
CA ILE A 365 -13.84 20.65 -3.78
C ILE A 365 -13.38 20.25 -5.18
N GLY A 366 -12.41 20.98 -5.75
CA GLY A 366 -11.86 20.67 -7.07
C GLY A 366 -11.30 19.26 -7.15
N ALA A 367 -10.56 18.83 -6.12
CA ALA A 367 -9.96 17.52 -6.08
C ALA A 367 -10.98 16.38 -5.92
N VAL A 368 -12.03 16.59 -5.10
CA VAL A 368 -13.15 15.65 -4.94
C VAL A 368 -13.97 15.54 -6.22
N LEU A 369 -14.26 16.66 -6.89
CA LEU A 369 -14.98 16.66 -8.18
C LEU A 369 -14.16 15.95 -9.26
N ALA A 370 -12.86 16.22 -9.36
CA ALA A 370 -11.98 15.56 -10.30
C ALA A 370 -11.88 14.05 -10.05
N ALA A 371 -11.74 13.62 -8.78
CA ALA A 371 -11.71 12.22 -8.40
C ALA A 371 -13.06 11.52 -8.72
N SER A 372 -14.18 12.18 -8.41
CA SER A 372 -15.53 11.66 -8.69
C SER A 372 -15.76 11.53 -10.20
N PHE A 373 -15.39 12.54 -10.97
CA PHE A 373 -15.48 12.52 -12.43
C PHE A 373 -14.63 11.40 -13.03
N SER A 374 -13.40 11.23 -12.55
CA SER A 374 -12.50 10.17 -12.98
C SER A 374 -13.09 8.78 -12.68
N MET A 375 -13.67 8.59 -11.49
CA MET A 375 -14.33 7.34 -11.12
C MET A 375 -15.55 7.04 -12.01
N VAL A 376 -16.38 8.05 -12.29
CA VAL A 376 -17.58 7.90 -13.14
C VAL A 376 -17.23 7.62 -14.60
N THR A 377 -16.11 8.14 -15.11
CA THR A 377 -15.74 8.02 -16.53
C THR A 377 -14.84 6.81 -16.81
N LEU A 378 -13.85 6.55 -15.96
CA LEU A 378 -12.84 5.50 -16.20
C LEU A 378 -13.38 4.09 -15.93
N ASP A 379 -14.26 3.91 -14.94
CA ASP A 379 -14.81 2.58 -14.61
C ASP A 379 -15.69 1.99 -15.73
N PRO A 380 -16.64 2.74 -16.32
CA PRO A 380 -17.42 2.26 -17.46
C PRO A 380 -16.56 2.03 -18.71
N LEU A 381 -15.58 2.90 -18.98
CA LEU A 381 -14.66 2.75 -20.11
C LEU A 381 -13.83 1.46 -19.98
N TYR A 382 -13.30 1.19 -18.79
CA TYR A 382 -12.57 -0.04 -18.51
C TYR A 382 -13.46 -1.29 -18.69
N ARG A 383 -14.70 -1.25 -18.16
CA ARG A 383 -15.67 -2.37 -18.32
C ARG A 383 -16.03 -2.60 -19.78
N TYR A 384 -16.22 -1.53 -20.55
CA TYR A 384 -16.49 -1.59 -21.99
C TYR A 384 -15.32 -2.22 -22.76
N LEU A 385 -14.08 -1.77 -22.51
CA LEU A 385 -12.88 -2.31 -23.17
C LEU A 385 -12.63 -3.78 -22.80
N LYS A 386 -12.87 -4.16 -21.53
CA LYS A 386 -12.78 -5.53 -21.06
C LYS A 386 -13.83 -6.43 -21.72
N GLY A 387 -15.07 -5.94 -21.87
CA GLY A 387 -16.15 -6.66 -22.54
C GLY A 387 -15.87 -6.91 -24.03
N ARG A 388 -15.24 -5.95 -24.72
CA ARG A 388 -14.93 -6.04 -26.15
C ARG A 388 -13.81 -7.04 -26.48
N LYS A 389 -12.93 -7.36 -25.52
CA LYS A 389 -11.81 -8.30 -25.71
C LYS A 389 -11.93 -9.58 -24.88
N GLY A 390 -13.13 -10.16 -24.84
CA GLY A 390 -13.34 -11.51 -24.29
C GLY A 390 -13.21 -11.61 -22.76
N GLY A 391 -13.39 -10.50 -22.02
CA GLY A 391 -13.43 -10.52 -20.57
C GLY A 391 -12.06 -10.54 -19.88
N ILE A 392 -10.95 -10.55 -20.61
CA ILE A 392 -9.59 -10.51 -20.04
C ILE A 392 -9.19 -9.05 -19.83
N GLY A 393 -8.94 -8.67 -18.57
CA GLY A 393 -8.47 -7.32 -18.23
C GLY A 393 -7.00 -7.16 -18.57
N GLN A 394 -6.66 -6.18 -19.41
CA GLN A 394 -5.29 -5.82 -19.72
C GLN A 394 -4.91 -4.49 -19.04
N PRO A 395 -3.66 -4.32 -18.55
CA PRO A 395 -3.20 -3.08 -17.91
C PRO A 395 -3.42 -1.83 -18.79
N GLU A 396 -3.27 -1.98 -20.10
CA GLU A 396 -3.39 -0.94 -21.12
C GLU A 396 -4.81 -0.35 -21.20
N TYR A 397 -5.84 -1.08 -20.75
CA TYR A 397 -7.22 -0.58 -20.70
C TYR A 397 -7.45 0.47 -19.62
N ARG A 398 -6.51 0.63 -18.68
CA ARG A 398 -6.56 1.63 -17.62
C ARG A 398 -5.83 2.93 -17.98
N ILE A 399 -5.05 2.96 -19.06
CA ILE A 399 -4.16 4.08 -19.44
C ILE A 399 -4.75 4.90 -20.59
N ARG A 400 -5.73 4.38 -21.33
CA ARG A 400 -6.37 5.08 -22.47
C ARG A 400 -7.43 6.12 -22.09
N GLY A 401 -7.46 6.56 -20.83
CA GLY A 401 -8.38 7.55 -20.29
C GLY A 401 -7.83 8.96 -20.37
#